data_AF-A0AAU2IUF9-F1
#
_entry.id   AF-A0AAU2IUF9-F1
#
_cell.length_a   1.000
_cell.length_b   1.000
_cell.length_c   1.000
_cell.angle_alpha   90.00
_cell.angle_beta   90.00
_cell.angle_gamma   90.00
#
_symmetry.space_group_name_H-M   'P 1'
#
loop_
_entity.id
_entity.type
_entity.pdbx_description
1 polymer ?
#
loop_
_entity_poly.entity_id
_entity_poly.type
_entity_poly.pdbx_seq_one_letter_code
_entity_poly.pdbx_strand_id
1 'polypeptide(L)'
;MSRERSGWEYIHGVPRWAPTVETAISELTYDKYGQEYTESVAKLMDIARAAQRDCADRLTDAGHAEAAALIYPDYPEENEQ
;
A
#
# COMPACT_ATOMS: atom_id res chain seq x y z
N MET A 1 -10.95 16.74 6.99
CA MET A 1 -10.11 16.40 5.81
C MET A 1 -9.86 14.90 5.87
N SER A 2 -10.21 14.14 4.84
CA SER A 2 -10.02 12.67 4.84
C SER A 2 -8.77 12.28 4.05
N ARG A 3 -8.03 11.30 4.58
CA ARG A 3 -6.81 10.79 3.95
C ARG A 3 -7.04 10.25 2.55
N GLU A 4 -8.21 9.68 2.28
CA GLU A 4 -8.59 9.11 0.98
C GLU A 4 -8.62 10.15 -0.15
N ARG A 5 -8.91 11.42 0.17
CA ARG A 5 -9.07 12.48 -0.85
C ARG A 5 -7.84 13.37 -1.01
N SER A 6 -7.02 13.48 0.02
CA SER A 6 -5.94 14.48 0.08
C SER A 6 -4.62 13.93 0.59
N GLY A 7 -4.59 12.69 1.06
CA GLY A 7 -3.48 12.09 1.79
C GLY A 7 -3.24 12.62 3.20
N TRP A 8 -3.93 13.71 3.57
CA TRP A 8 -3.88 14.32 4.90
C TRP A 8 -5.08 13.93 5.76
N GLU A 9 -4.82 13.69 7.04
CA GLU A 9 -5.83 13.53 8.08
C GLU A 9 -5.53 14.44 9.27
N TYR A 10 -6.57 14.79 10.04
CA TYR A 10 -6.43 15.51 11.30
C TYR A 10 -6.73 14.55 12.43
N ILE A 11 -5.71 14.21 13.23
CA ILE A 11 -5.83 13.31 14.38
C ILE A 11 -5.32 14.06 15.60
N HIS A 12 -6.08 14.05 16.70
CA HIS A 12 -5.72 14.74 17.96
C HIS A 12 -5.33 16.22 17.79
N GLY A 13 -5.98 16.92 16.85
CA GLY A 13 -5.73 18.34 16.59
C GLY A 13 -4.45 18.65 15.79
N VAL A 14 -3.71 17.63 15.34
CA VAL A 14 -2.52 17.80 14.49
C VAL A 14 -2.74 17.27 13.07
N PRO A 15 -2.28 17.97 12.03
CA PRO A 15 -2.28 17.45 10.67
C PRO A 15 -1.23 16.35 10.55
N ARG A 16 -1.61 15.22 9.94
CA ARG A 16 -0.74 14.07 9.67
C ARG A 16 -0.83 13.69 8.20
N TRP A 17 0.32 13.50 7.57
CA TRP A 17 0.41 12.84 6.28
C TRP A 17 0.25 11.33 6.47
N ALA A 18 -0.83 10.77 5.94
CA ALA A 18 -1.14 9.35 6.01
C ALA A 18 -1.91 8.93 4.74
N PRO A 19 -1.29 8.99 3.56
CA PRO A 19 -2.00 8.77 2.30
C PRO A 19 -2.45 7.32 2.14
N THR A 20 -3.42 7.10 1.25
CA THR A 20 -3.61 5.77 0.67
C THR A 20 -2.46 5.48 -0.30
N VAL A 21 -2.28 4.21 -0.69
CA VAL A 21 -1.29 3.84 -1.72
C VAL A 21 -1.54 4.63 -3.00
N GLU A 22 -2.79 4.71 -3.44
CA GLU A 22 -3.18 5.43 -4.67
C GLU A 22 -2.85 6.92 -4.61
N THR A 23 -3.13 7.60 -3.49
CA THR A 23 -2.79 9.01 -3.33
C THR A 23 -1.27 9.20 -3.33
N ALA A 24 -0.52 8.36 -2.62
CA ALA A 24 0.94 8.45 -2.59
C ALA A 24 1.55 8.24 -3.99
N ILE A 25 1.04 7.27 -4.76
CA ILE A 25 1.48 7.02 -6.14
C ILE A 25 1.13 8.21 -7.03
N SER A 26 -0.07 8.78 -6.88
CA SER A 26 -0.50 9.93 -7.66
C SER A 26 0.41 11.14 -7.44
N GLU A 27 0.78 11.42 -6.19
CA GLU A 27 1.74 12.50 -5.86
C GLU A 27 3.14 12.25 -6.48
N LEU A 28 3.61 11.00 -6.44
CA LEU A 28 4.93 10.63 -7.00
C LEU A 28 4.98 10.58 -8.53
N THR A 29 3.82 10.62 -9.19
CA THR A 29 3.70 10.49 -10.65
C THR A 29 3.04 11.71 -11.30
N TYR A 30 2.76 12.77 -10.53
CA TYR A 30 2.04 13.98 -10.96
C TYR A 30 2.65 14.65 -12.20
N ASP A 31 3.98 14.65 -12.32
CA ASP A 31 4.73 15.30 -13.40
C ASP A 31 5.14 14.33 -14.52
N LYS A 32 4.70 13.06 -14.44
CA LYS A 32 5.04 12.01 -15.40
C LYS A 32 3.92 11.78 -16.39
N TYR A 33 4.29 11.44 -17.63
CA TYR A 33 3.35 11.21 -18.71
C TYR A 33 3.70 9.98 -19.55
N GLY A 34 2.72 9.48 -20.31
CA GLY A 34 2.91 8.40 -21.28
C GLY A 34 3.53 7.13 -20.69
N GLN A 35 4.60 6.64 -21.32
CA GLN A 35 5.28 5.42 -20.90
C GLN A 35 5.93 5.56 -19.51
N GLU A 36 6.54 6.70 -19.22
CA GLU A 36 7.20 6.94 -17.93
C GLU A 36 6.21 6.88 -16.76
N TYR A 37 5.02 7.47 -16.94
CA TYR A 37 3.92 7.35 -15.98
C TYR A 37 3.54 5.89 -15.76
N THR A 38 3.29 5.16 -16.85
CA THR A 38 2.82 3.77 -16.79
C THR A 38 3.82 2.86 -16.09
N GLU A 39 5.10 2.96 -16.45
CA GLU A 39 6.17 2.20 -15.80
C GLU A 39 6.37 2.57 -14.34
N SER A 40 6.25 3.86 -14.00
CA SER A 40 6.39 4.32 -12.62
C SER A 40 5.25 3.81 -11.75
N VAL A 41 4.01 3.90 -12.23
CA VAL A 41 2.83 3.36 -11.52
C VAL A 41 2.99 1.85 -11.29
N ALA A 42 3.40 1.10 -12.32
CA ALA A 42 3.60 -0.35 -12.20
C ALA A 42 4.65 -0.68 -11.12
N LYS A 43 5.83 -0.08 -11.20
CA LYS A 43 6.93 -0.31 -10.23
C LYS A 43 6.54 0.10 -8.80
N LEU A 44 5.81 1.20 -8.64
CA LEU A 44 5.36 1.67 -7.32
C LEU A 44 4.28 0.73 -6.73
N MET A 45 3.38 0.22 -7.56
CA MET A 45 2.41 -0.79 -7.13
C MET A 45 3.09 -2.10 -6.70
N ASP A 46 4.14 -2.54 -7.41
CA ASP A 46 4.92 -3.72 -7.02
C ASP A 46 5.57 -3.54 -5.64
N ILE A 47 6.13 -2.36 -5.37
CA ILE A 47 6.68 -2.02 -4.05
C ILE A 47 5.59 -2.03 -2.98
N ALA A 48 4.42 -1.43 -3.26
CA ALA A 48 3.31 -1.41 -2.31
C ALA A 48 2.84 -2.83 -1.95
N ARG A 49 2.76 -3.72 -2.95
CA ARG A 49 2.42 -5.14 -2.75
C ARG A 49 3.49 -5.87 -1.94
N ALA A 50 4.77 -5.65 -2.21
CA ALA A 50 5.87 -6.23 -1.44
C ALA A 50 5.79 -5.81 0.04
N ALA A 51 5.55 -4.52 0.31
CA ALA A 51 5.40 -4.02 1.68
C ALA A 51 4.17 -4.60 2.40
N GLN A 52 3.04 -4.77 1.68
CA GLN A 52 1.85 -5.43 2.21
C GLN A 52 2.13 -6.89 2.57
N ARG A 53 2.86 -7.62 1.72
CA ARG A 53 3.31 -9.00 1.99
C ARG A 53 4.19 -9.07 3.22
N ASP A 54 5.24 -8.26 3.32
CA ASP A 54 6.13 -8.22 4.49
C ASP A 54 5.35 -7.94 5.79
N CYS A 55 4.32 -7.09 5.73
CA CYS A 55 3.45 -6.82 6.87
C CYS A 55 2.57 -8.02 7.22
N ALA A 56 2.00 -8.69 6.22
CA ALA A 56 1.17 -9.87 6.41
C ALA A 56 1.98 -11.02 7.03
N ASP A 57 3.21 -11.26 6.55
CA ASP A 57 4.11 -12.28 7.08
C ASP A 57 4.41 -12.05 8.58
N ARG A 58 4.74 -10.80 8.95
CA ARG A 58 4.96 -10.43 10.36
C ARG A 58 3.73 -10.62 11.25
N LEU A 59 2.53 -10.37 10.72
CA LEU A 59 1.28 -10.60 11.45
C LEU A 59 1.02 -12.10 11.61
N THR A 60 1.26 -12.90 10.58
CA THR A 60 1.15 -14.36 10.63
C THR A 60 2.11 -14.94 11.67
N ASP A 61 3.38 -14.52 11.66
CA ASP A 61 4.40 -14.94 12.64
C ASP A 61 4.02 -14.57 14.08
N ALA A 62 3.31 -13.46 14.27
CA ALA A 62 2.78 -13.03 15.56
C ALA A 62 1.47 -13.75 15.98
N GLY A 63 0.94 -14.66 15.16
CA GLY A 63 -0.30 -15.39 15.42
C GLY A 63 -1.58 -14.64 15.02
N HIS A 64 -1.48 -13.57 14.23
CA HIS A 64 -2.60 -12.75 13.77
C HIS A 64 -2.99 -13.04 12.31
N ALA A 65 -3.14 -14.31 11.95
CA ALA A 65 -3.41 -14.76 10.57
C ALA A 65 -4.68 -14.14 9.93
N GLU A 66 -5.74 -13.93 10.70
CA GLU A 66 -6.96 -13.26 10.21
C GLU A 66 -6.70 -11.81 9.76
N ALA A 67 -5.84 -11.09 10.49
CA ALA A 67 -5.45 -9.72 10.12
C ALA A 67 -4.50 -9.72 8.91
N ALA A 68 -3.60 -10.70 8.81
CA ALA A 68 -2.73 -10.88 7.65
C ALA A 68 -3.56 -11.09 6.36
N ALA A 69 -4.59 -11.94 6.41
CA ALA A 69 -5.48 -12.22 5.29
C ALA A 69 -6.28 -10.98 4.81
N LEU A 70 -6.56 -10.02 5.69
CA LEU A 70 -7.20 -8.75 5.31
C LEU A 70 -6.23 -7.81 4.57
N ILE A 71 -4.93 -7.85 4.88
CA ILE A 71 -3.91 -6.99 4.28
C ILE A 71 -3.46 -7.53 2.92
N TYR A 72 -3.33 -8.84 2.81
CA TYR A 72 -2.86 -9.52 1.60
C TYR A 72 -3.68 -10.80 1.36
N PRO A 73 -4.87 -10.69 0.75
CA PRO A 73 -5.80 -11.82 0.60
C PRO A 73 -5.34 -12.86 -0.43
N ASP A 74 -4.53 -12.45 -1.42
CA ASP A 74 -3.96 -13.33 -2.45
C ASP A 74 -2.67 -13.99 -1.97
N TYR A 75 -2.69 -14.64 -0.81
CA TYR A 75 -1.63 -15.59 -0.47
C TYR A 75 -1.93 -16.89 -1.22
N PRO A 76 -1.29 -17.20 -2.37
CA PRO A 76 -1.21 -18.59 -2.75
C PRO A 76 -0.46 -19.27 -1.60
N GLU A 77 -1.10 -20.22 -0.93
CA GLU A 77 -0.36 -21.20 -0.15
C GLU A 77 0.79 -21.68 -1.05
N GLU A 78 2.02 -21.71 -0.54
CA GLU A 78 3.14 -22.39 -1.21
C GLU A 78 2.85 -23.90 -1.22
N ASN A 79 1.76 -24.31 -1.86
CA ASN A 79 1.43 -25.69 -2.11
C ASN A 79 1.97 -26.04 -3.50
N GLU A 80 3.10 -26.73 -3.45
CA GLU A 80 3.51 -27.80 -4.37
C GLU A 80 3.87 -27.36 -5.81
N GLN A 81 5.15 -27.02 -6.01
CA GLN A 81 5.87 -27.40 -7.23
C GLN A 81 6.50 -28.79 -7.04
#